data_AF-A0A452SVL1-F1
#
_entry.id   AF-A0A452SVL1-F1
#
_cell.length_a   1.000
_cell.length_b   1.000
_cell.length_c   1.000
_cell.angle_alpha   90.00
_cell.angle_beta   90.00
_cell.angle_gamma   90.00
#
_symmetry.space_group_name_H-M   'P 1'
#
loop_
_entity.id
_entity.type
_entity.pdbx_description
1 polymer ?
#
loop_
_entity_poly.entity_id
_entity_poly.type
_entity_poly.pdbx_seq_one_letter_code
_entity_poly.pdbx_strand_id
1 'polypeptide(L)' 'NAYCLPPYFTNGQSFEQLRQECAQKGVLFEDPDFPANNSSLFYSERPQIPFIRCTPTVCSQWQRMP' A
#
# COMPACT_ATOMS: atom_id res chain seq x y z
N ASN A 1 7.31 17.17 -22.67
CA ASN A 1 6.09 16.35 -22.86
C ASN A 1 5.93 15.46 -21.66
N ALA A 2 4.88 15.72 -20.88
CA ALA A 2 4.60 15.09 -19.60
C ALA A 2 4.53 13.58 -19.78
N TYR A 3 5.46 12.86 -19.16
CA TYR A 3 5.36 11.41 -19.02
C TYR A 3 4.31 11.11 -17.95
N CYS A 4 3.05 11.35 -18.28
CA CYS A 4 1.93 10.71 -17.60
C CYS A 4 1.93 9.25 -18.06
N LEU A 5 2.67 8.41 -17.34
CA LEU A 5 2.59 6.96 -17.47
C LEU A 5 1.15 6.49 -17.15
N PRO A 6 0.76 5.31 -17.67
CA PRO A 6 -0.63 4.88 -17.84
C PRO A 6 -1.40 4.91 -16.52
N PRO A 7 -2.75 5.00 -16.56
CA PRO A 7 -3.56 5.08 -15.36
C PRO A 7 -3.28 3.86 -14.49
N TYR A 8 -2.52 4.07 -13.41
CA TYR A 8 -2.65 3.22 -12.24
C TYR A 8 -4.12 3.33 -11.83
N PHE A 9 -4.77 2.19 -11.69
CA PHE A 9 -6.21 2.01 -11.60
C PHE A 9 -6.71 2.34 -10.19
N THR A 10 -6.34 3.50 -9.65
CA THR A 10 -7.07 4.14 -8.55
C THR A 10 -8.07 5.12 -9.15
N ASN A 11 -9.03 4.60 -9.94
CA ASN A 11 -10.16 5.32 -10.54
C ASN A 11 -9.85 6.65 -11.26
N GLY A 12 -8.59 6.90 -11.65
CA GLY A 12 -8.15 8.18 -12.23
C GLY A 12 -8.00 9.33 -11.22
N GLN A 13 -8.03 9.07 -9.91
CA GLN A 13 -7.78 10.09 -8.88
C GLN A 13 -6.30 10.45 -8.81
N SER A 14 -5.99 11.72 -8.52
CA SER A 14 -4.61 12.14 -8.26
C SER A 14 -4.15 11.70 -6.87
N PHE A 15 -2.83 11.60 -6.70
CA PHE A 15 -2.22 11.36 -5.38
C PHE A 15 -2.73 12.33 -4.30
N GLU A 16 -2.87 13.62 -4.64
CA GLU A 16 -3.30 14.64 -3.68
C GLU A 16 -4.75 14.42 -3.22
N GLN A 17 -5.64 14.04 -4.13
CA GLN A 17 -7.04 13.73 -3.82
C GLN A 17 -7.12 12.52 -2.89
N LEU A 18 -6.41 11.44 -3.20
CA LEU A 18 -6.36 10.22 -2.38
C LEU A 18 -5.78 10.50 -0.99
N ARG A 19 -4.69 11.28 -0.92
CA ARG A 19 -4.07 11.67 0.35
C ARG A 19 -5.03 12.48 1.21
N GLN A 20 -5.71 13.46 0.61
CA GLN A 20 -6.66 14.31 1.31
C GLN A 20 -7.84 13.49 1.84
N GLU A 21 -8.39 12.60 1.02
CA GLU A 21 -9.50 11.73 1.41
C GLU A 21 -9.14 10.82 2.59
N CYS A 22 -7.98 10.15 2.53
CA CYS A 22 -7.50 9.29 3.61
C CYS A 22 -7.23 10.08 4.90
N ALA A 23 -6.62 11.26 4.77
CA ALA A 23 -6.36 12.15 5.91
C ALA A 23 -7.66 12.63 6.56
N GLN A 24 -8.68 13.00 5.76
CA GLN A 24 -10.00 13.41 6.25
C GLN A 24 -10.73 12.27 6.97
N LYS A 25 -10.61 11.04 6.44
CA LYS A 25 -11.22 9.85 7.02
C LYS A 25 -10.43 9.29 8.21
N GLY A 26 -9.20 9.75 8.44
CA GLY A 26 -8.31 9.21 9.48
C GLY A 26 -7.88 7.76 9.22
N VAL A 27 -7.84 7.34 7.96
CA VAL A 27 -7.46 5.98 7.54
C VAL A 27 -6.17 5.98 6.74
N LEU A 28 -5.49 4.85 6.67
CA LEU A 28 -4.37 4.66 5.76
C LEU A 28 -4.89 4.24 4.38
N PHE A 29 -4.20 4.69 3.33
CA PHE A 29 -4.50 4.29 1.98
C PHE A 29 -4.12 2.81 1.75
N GLU A 30 -5.00 2.06 1.11
CA GLU A 30 -4.74 0.72 0.61
C GLU A 30 -4.85 0.73 -0.91
N ASP A 31 -3.77 0.34 -1.59
CA ASP A 31 -3.73 0.30 -3.06
C ASP A 31 -4.53 -0.93 -3.57
N PRO A 32 -5.63 -0.72 -4.32
CA PRO A 32 -6.42 -1.82 -4.87
C PRO A 32 -5.67 -2.62 -5.95
N ASP A 33 -4.76 -1.98 -6.69
CA ASP A 33 -3.95 -2.64 -7.73
C ASP A 33 -2.73 -3.33 -7.14
N PHE A 34 -2.31 -2.93 -5.95
CA PHE A 34 -1.16 -3.49 -5.26
C PHE A 34 -1.50 -3.96 -3.82
N PRO A 35 -2.39 -4.95 -3.68
CA PRO A 35 -2.94 -5.35 -2.40
C PRO A 35 -1.92 -5.99 -1.44
N ALA A 36 -2.32 -6.09 -0.16
CA ALA A 36 -1.54 -6.65 0.95
C ALA A 36 -1.35 -8.14 1.00
N ASN A 37 -1.25 -8.77 -0.16
CA ASN A 37 -1.22 -10.20 -0.22
C ASN A 37 -0.18 -10.68 -1.24
N ASN A 38 -0.11 -11.99 -1.36
CA ASN A 38 0.97 -12.63 -2.10
C ASN A 38 0.86 -12.43 -3.61
N SER A 39 -0.27 -11.95 -4.15
CA SER A 39 -0.37 -11.54 -5.56
C SER A 39 0.57 -10.36 -5.87
N SER A 40 0.85 -9.51 -4.88
CA SER A 40 1.79 -8.41 -5.00
C SER A 40 3.22 -8.79 -4.61
N LEU A 41 3.42 -9.95 -3.97
CA LEU A 41 4.74 -10.41 -3.53
C LEU A 41 5.39 -11.39 -4.50
N PHE A 42 4.63 -12.27 -5.15
CA PHE A 42 5.17 -13.36 -5.97
C PHE A 42 4.41 -13.50 -7.29
N TYR A 43 5.15 -13.67 -8.39
CA TYR A 43 4.59 -13.95 -9.71
C TYR A 43 4.39 -15.45 -9.99
N SER A 44 5.16 -16.32 -9.33
CA SER A 44 5.17 -17.77 -9.58
C SER A 44 5.16 -18.58 -8.29
N GLU A 45 6.31 -18.73 -7.64
CA GLU A 45 6.46 -19.60 -6.47
C GLU A 45 6.38 -18.82 -5.15
N ARG A 46 5.63 -19.37 -4.19
CA ARG A 46 5.55 -18.86 -2.82
C ARG A 46 6.59 -19.56 -1.94
N PRO A 47 7.52 -18.84 -1.31
CA PRO A 47 8.33 -19.39 -0.23
C PRO A 47 7.45 -19.78 0.97
N GLN A 48 7.86 -20.81 1.71
CA GLN A 48 7.16 -21.34 2.90
C GLN A 48 7.37 -20.48 4.17
N ILE A 49 7.86 -19.26 4.02
CA ILE A 49 8.16 -18.34 5.11
C ILE A 49 6.99 -17.35 5.24
N PRO A 50 6.47 -17.08 6.45
CA PRO A 50 5.41 -16.10 6.63
C PRO A 50 5.93 -14.67 6.42
N PHE A 51 5.19 -13.88 5.65
CA PHE A 51 5.42 -12.45 5.48
C PHE A 51 4.28 -11.68 6.14
N ILE A 52 4.61 -10.70 6.98
CA ILE A 52 3.64 -9.81 7.62
C ILE A 52 3.80 -8.42 7.00
N ARG A 53 2.70 -7.85 6.50
CA ARG A 53 2.69 -6.43 6.09
C ARG A 53 2.59 -5.56 7.34
N CYS A 54 3.68 -4.85 7.65
CA CYS A 54 3.71 -3.84 8.70
C CYS A 54 3.74 -2.44 8.08
N THR A 55 2.89 -1.54 8.56
CA THR A 55 3.04 -0.10 8.25
C THR A 55 4.17 0.48 9.11
N PRO A 56 4.83 1.57 8.71
CA PRO A 56 5.90 2.17 9.51
C PRO A 56 5.47 2.46 10.95
N THR A 57 4.26 3.00 11.13
CA THR A 57 3.67 3.27 12.45
C THR A 57 3.54 2.01 13.30
N VAL A 58 3.04 0.91 12.72
CA VAL A 58 2.89 -0.38 13.40
C VAL A 58 4.26 -0.96 13.75
N CYS A 59 5.22 -0.97 12.82
CA CYS A 59 6.57 -1.48 13.04
C CYS A 59 7.32 -0.71 14.15
N SER A 60 7.20 0.61 14.16
CA SER A 60 7.74 1.46 15.23
C SER A 60 7.04 1.24 16.58
N GLN A 61 5.83 0.68 16.61
CA GLN A 61 5.16 0.29 17.86
C GLN A 61 5.67 -1.06 18.36
N TRP A 62 5.95 -2.03 17.48
CA TRP A 62 6.56 -3.32 17.84
C TRP A 62 7.95 -3.17 18.47
N GLN A 63 8.77 -2.24 17.98
CA GLN A 63 10.10 -1.96 18.55
C GLN A 63 10.06 -1.34 19.96
N ARG A 64 8.87 -0.91 20.41
CA ARG A 64 8.64 -0.28 21.72
C ARG A 64 7.87 -1.18 22.67
N MET A 65 7.51 -2.40 22.28
CA MET A 65 6.98 -3.39 23.20
C MET A 65 8.13 -4.06 23.95
N PRO A 66 7.99 -4.31 25.28
CA PRO A 66 9.01 -4.97 26.09
C PRO A 66 9.25 -6.42 25.67
#